data_AF-A0A2P7RSH8-F1
#
_entry.id   AF-A0A2P7RSH8-F1
#
_cell.length_a   1.000
_cell.length_b   1.000
_cell.length_c   1.000
_cell.angle_alpha   90.00
_cell.angle_beta   90.00
_cell.angle_gamma   90.00
#
_symmetry.space_group_name_H-M   'P 1'
#
loop_
_entity.id
_entity.type
_entity.pdbx_description
1 polymer ?
#
loop_
_entity_poly.entity_id
_entity_poly.type
_entity_poly.pdbx_seq_one_letter_code
_entity_poly.pdbx_strand_id
1 'polypeptide(L)'
;MTKLPANPQSHARNARAAALAALAILPFLSGQGLAAEAWQEAGSGAVAILPVPTGATAITGGSLVCAEQRWSLRLRTGPRETPTSAVPAQLSVDAKTYPILAEQQARTITLPLSREIVEALKGGSRLTADLGSDDTVTAAFPLRGSRKVIEAVAPLCSQVDMSAYAKIELSETDAAVETARSLLEEEIGLFRAATTATPKVAATRLDRGAGKEMLFATLCGSAWYYGRTGCGLFGFVRTGPVGGWREAYNSEGLAIYTDASTSNGGWPNLVTLDRFDLEPMHWSWNGERYEPRDPLIAADEDPRTGTITP
;
A
#
# COMPACT_ATOMS: atom_id res chain seq x y z
N MET A 1 61.39 -18.17 -7.62
CA MET A 1 62.83 -17.87 -7.46
C MET A 1 63.03 -16.53 -8.17
N THR A 2 63.17 -15.39 -7.50
CA THR A 2 64.36 -14.88 -6.77
C THR A 2 63.88 -13.66 -5.96
N LYS A 3 63.80 -13.75 -4.62
CA LYS A 3 64.72 -13.22 -3.60
C LYS A 3 64.82 -11.67 -3.51
N LEU A 4 64.27 -11.15 -2.40
CA LEU A 4 64.55 -9.85 -1.76
C LEU A 4 66.05 -9.57 -1.57
N PRO A 5 66.39 -8.29 -1.34
CA PRO A 5 66.84 -7.85 -0.01
C PRO A 5 66.02 -6.61 0.45
N ALA A 6 65.55 -6.42 1.68
CA ALA A 6 66.11 -6.55 3.04
C ALA A 6 67.09 -5.42 3.46
N ASN A 7 66.52 -4.49 4.25
CA ASN A 7 67.11 -3.80 5.43
C ASN A 7 68.22 -2.73 5.17
N PRO A 8 68.63 -1.85 6.12
CA PRO A 8 68.23 -1.77 7.53
C PRO A 8 68.08 -0.36 8.19
N GLN A 9 67.39 -0.38 9.36
CA GLN A 9 67.76 0.24 10.66
C GLN A 9 68.26 1.71 10.69
N SER A 10 67.61 2.62 11.41
CA SER A 10 67.77 2.90 12.86
C SER A 10 67.82 4.45 13.02
N HIS A 11 67.58 5.14 14.12
CA HIS A 11 67.73 4.91 15.55
C HIS A 11 66.90 5.99 16.28
N ALA A 12 66.41 5.64 17.48
CA ALA A 12 66.43 6.46 18.70
C ALA A 12 65.63 7.79 18.73
N ARG A 13 65.15 8.32 19.85
CA ARG A 13 65.04 7.93 21.26
C ARG A 13 64.19 9.05 21.90
N ASN A 14 63.44 8.71 22.94
CA ASN A 14 63.14 9.52 24.13
C ASN A 14 62.52 10.92 23.94
N ALA A 15 61.34 11.15 24.53
CA ALA A 15 61.25 11.75 25.86
C ALA A 15 59.80 12.03 26.25
N ARG A 16 59.54 11.80 27.54
CA ARG A 16 58.33 12.18 28.26
C ARG A 16 58.23 13.71 28.39
N ALA A 17 57.04 14.27 28.17
CA ALA A 17 56.50 15.44 28.86
C ALA A 17 54.99 15.46 28.56
N ALA A 18 54.11 15.05 29.49
CA ALA A 18 53.60 15.85 30.60
C ALA A 18 52.86 17.12 30.16
N ALA A 19 51.53 17.01 30.25
CA ALA A 19 50.54 18.03 30.62
C ALA A 19 50.53 19.37 29.86
N LEU A 20 49.44 19.59 29.11
CA LEU A 20 48.58 20.75 29.36
C LEU A 20 47.16 20.46 28.86
N ALA A 21 46.24 20.39 29.82
CA ALA A 21 44.81 20.40 29.59
C ALA A 21 44.41 21.73 28.95
N ALA A 22 43.99 21.69 27.69
CA ALA A 22 43.19 22.76 27.10
C ALA A 22 41.74 22.28 27.10
N LEU A 23 40.99 22.82 28.07
CA LEU A 23 39.54 22.74 28.17
C LEU A 23 38.93 23.44 26.94
N ALA A 24 38.83 22.73 25.82
CA ALA A 24 38.02 23.18 24.69
C ALA A 24 36.55 22.89 25.04
N ILE A 25 35.92 23.86 25.70
CA ILE A 25 34.47 23.97 25.79
C ILE A 25 33.98 24.18 24.35
N LEU A 26 33.75 23.09 23.63
CA LEU A 26 32.92 23.13 22.43
C LEU A 26 31.50 23.44 22.91
N PRO A 27 30.89 24.56 22.50
CA PRO A 27 29.47 24.68 22.65
C PRO A 27 28.87 23.63 21.71
N PHE A 28 28.45 22.51 22.28
CA PHE A 28 27.30 21.80 21.73
C PHE A 28 26.15 22.82 21.77
N LEU A 29 26.04 23.59 20.69
CA LEU A 29 24.79 24.21 20.30
C LEU A 29 23.85 23.03 20.04
N SER A 30 23.23 22.56 21.12
CA SER A 30 21.94 21.90 21.06
C SER A 30 21.06 22.84 20.25
N GLY A 31 20.90 22.54 18.96
CA GLY A 31 19.92 23.18 18.11
C GLY A 31 18.56 22.90 18.70
N GLN A 32 18.14 23.77 19.62
CA GLN A 32 16.76 23.83 20.04
C GLN A 32 15.97 24.13 18.77
N GLY A 33 15.13 23.17 18.39
CA GLY A 33 14.46 23.15 17.10
C GLY A 33 13.74 24.47 16.85
N LEU A 34 14.23 25.21 15.86
CA LEU A 34 13.37 26.14 15.16
C LEU A 34 12.18 25.32 14.68
N ALA A 35 10.99 25.68 15.17
CA ALA A 35 9.74 25.13 14.67
C ALA A 35 9.79 25.16 13.13
N ALA A 36 9.73 24.00 12.50
CA ALA A 36 9.82 23.89 11.06
C ALA A 36 8.67 24.69 10.42
N GLU A 37 9.01 25.76 9.69
CA GLU A 37 8.03 26.56 8.93
C GLU A 37 7.54 25.86 7.65
N ALA A 38 8.16 24.73 7.30
CA ALA A 38 7.90 23.96 6.10
C ALA A 38 7.83 22.46 6.43
N TRP A 39 7.24 21.70 5.51
CA TRP A 39 7.22 20.25 5.59
C TRP A 39 8.65 19.68 5.58
N GLN A 40 8.88 18.61 6.33
CA GLN A 40 10.19 17.94 6.43
C GLN A 40 10.06 16.43 6.29
N GLU A 41 11.07 15.78 5.74
CA GLU A 41 11.19 14.32 5.79
C GLU A 41 11.55 13.90 7.22
N ALA A 42 10.95 12.82 7.75
CA ALA A 42 11.27 12.33 9.08
C ALA A 42 12.65 11.65 9.18
N GLY A 43 13.34 11.44 8.05
CA GLY A 43 14.65 10.79 7.97
C GLY A 43 14.61 9.25 7.93
N SER A 44 13.45 8.64 8.19
CA SER A 44 13.23 7.19 8.05
C SER A 44 11.78 6.87 7.73
N GLY A 45 11.56 5.91 6.82
CA GLY A 45 10.23 5.50 6.37
C GLY A 45 9.54 6.54 5.49
N ALA A 46 8.34 6.22 5.01
CA ALA A 46 7.52 7.14 4.21
C ALA A 46 6.72 8.10 5.09
N VAL A 47 7.43 8.96 5.83
CA VAL A 47 6.84 9.91 6.77
C VAL A 47 7.30 11.33 6.48
N ALA A 48 6.32 12.21 6.29
CA ALA A 48 6.49 13.64 6.20
C ALA A 48 5.99 14.31 7.49
N ILE A 49 6.83 15.11 8.13
CA ILE A 49 6.49 15.89 9.32
C ILE A 49 5.86 17.21 8.87
N LEU A 50 4.66 17.49 9.40
CA LEU A 50 3.97 18.75 9.14
C LEU A 50 4.62 19.88 9.95
N PRO A 51 4.56 21.12 9.44
CA PRO A 51 4.93 22.30 10.21
C PRO A 51 4.05 22.45 11.45
N VAL A 52 4.45 23.33 12.37
CA VAL A 52 3.66 23.62 13.57
C VAL A 52 2.29 24.19 13.16
N PRO A 53 1.19 23.67 13.72
CA PRO A 53 -0.14 24.16 13.38
C PRO A 53 -0.36 25.58 13.90
N THR A 54 -1.21 26.31 13.19
CA THR A 54 -1.68 27.65 13.55
C THR A 54 -3.17 27.59 13.90
N GLY A 55 -3.59 28.44 14.85
CA GLY A 55 -5.00 28.49 15.30
C GLY A 55 -5.48 27.17 15.95
N ALA A 56 -4.55 26.33 16.43
CA ALA A 56 -4.89 25.03 16.98
C ALA A 56 -5.34 25.13 18.45
N THR A 57 -6.47 24.51 18.76
CA THR A 57 -7.01 24.45 20.12
C THR A 57 -6.50 23.23 20.91
N ALA A 58 -6.35 22.08 20.25
CA ALA A 58 -5.91 20.83 20.90
C ALA A 58 -4.88 20.01 20.09
N ILE A 59 -4.50 20.45 18.89
CA ILE A 59 -3.54 19.77 18.03
C ILE A 59 -2.15 20.40 18.20
N THR A 60 -1.17 19.58 18.55
CA THR A 60 0.21 20.01 18.82
C THR A 60 1.16 19.79 17.65
N GLY A 61 0.72 19.05 16.63
CA GLY A 61 1.49 18.78 15.43
C GLY A 61 0.84 17.71 14.56
N GLY A 62 1.48 17.40 13.44
CA GLY A 62 1.01 16.34 12.55
C GLY A 62 2.14 15.65 11.81
N SER A 63 1.81 14.53 11.19
CA SER A 63 2.64 13.84 10.21
C SER A 63 1.75 13.24 9.13
N LEU A 64 2.19 13.31 7.88
CA LEU A 64 1.62 12.55 6.79
C LEU A 64 2.44 11.26 6.65
N VAL A 65 1.77 10.12 6.74
CA VAL A 65 2.40 8.79 6.72
C VAL A 65 1.86 8.03 5.53
N CYS A 66 2.74 7.38 4.77
CA CYS A 66 2.38 6.37 3.80
C CYS A 66 2.81 5.00 4.30
N ALA A 67 1.88 4.06 4.35
CA ALA A 67 2.15 2.65 4.64
C ALA A 67 1.16 1.81 3.85
N GLU A 68 1.61 0.68 3.31
CA GLU A 68 0.78 -0.20 2.49
C GLU A 68 0.12 0.56 1.33
N GLN A 69 0.88 1.49 0.74
CA GLN A 69 0.47 2.43 -0.30
C GLN A 69 -0.66 3.39 0.12
N ARG A 70 -1.15 3.31 1.35
CA ARG A 70 -2.21 4.15 1.91
C ARG A 70 -1.62 5.36 2.61
N TRP A 71 -2.17 6.54 2.28
CA TRP A 71 -1.79 7.79 2.93
C TRP A 71 -2.71 8.06 4.12
N SER A 72 -2.13 8.47 5.24
CA SER A 72 -2.86 8.89 6.43
C SER A 72 -2.26 10.16 7.01
N LEU A 73 -3.12 11.09 7.39
CA LEU A 73 -2.74 12.25 8.18
C LEU A 73 -2.90 11.88 9.66
N ARG A 74 -1.81 11.92 10.42
CA ARG A 74 -1.80 11.68 11.86
C ARG A 74 -1.60 12.99 12.59
N LEU A 75 -2.60 13.41 13.34
CA LEU A 75 -2.58 14.63 14.15
C LEU A 75 -2.32 14.25 15.60
N ARG A 76 -1.32 14.88 16.21
CA ARG A 76 -0.96 14.69 17.62
C ARG A 76 -1.81 15.60 18.48
N THR A 77 -2.49 15.04 19.47
CA THR A 77 -3.35 15.79 20.39
C THR A 77 -2.87 15.68 21.84
N GLY A 78 -3.42 16.53 22.72
CA GLY A 78 -3.35 16.29 24.15
C GLY A 78 -4.03 14.95 24.55
N PRO A 79 -3.78 14.45 25.77
CA PRO A 79 -4.46 13.26 26.26
C PRO A 79 -5.98 13.48 26.28
N ARG A 80 -6.73 12.55 25.68
CA ARG A 80 -8.20 12.51 25.74
C ARG A 80 -8.65 11.25 26.49
N GLU A 81 -9.70 11.39 27.29
CA GLU A 81 -10.15 10.37 28.24
C GLU A 81 -10.81 9.15 27.59
N THR A 82 -11.36 9.30 26.37
CA THR A 82 -12.04 8.20 25.69
C THR A 82 -11.65 8.13 24.21
N PRO A 83 -11.03 7.04 23.74
CA PRO A 83 -10.89 6.76 22.32
C PRO A 83 -12.27 6.41 21.73
N THR A 84 -12.57 6.95 20.55
CA THR A 84 -13.82 6.69 19.82
C THR A 84 -13.46 6.11 18.46
N SER A 85 -14.19 5.07 18.02
CA SER A 85 -13.83 4.23 16.86
C SER A 85 -13.88 4.98 15.53
N ALA A 86 -14.79 5.91 15.34
CA ALA A 86 -14.80 6.81 14.18
C ALA A 86 -15.55 8.10 14.51
N VAL A 87 -14.97 9.25 14.15
CA VAL A 87 -15.57 10.58 14.37
C VAL A 87 -15.64 11.31 13.02
N PRO A 88 -16.80 11.87 12.64
CA PRO A 88 -16.90 12.72 11.46
C PRO A 88 -15.94 13.91 11.56
N ALA A 89 -15.15 14.10 10.52
CA ALA A 89 -14.20 15.18 10.40
C ALA A 89 -14.27 15.79 9.00
N GLN A 90 -13.66 16.96 8.88
CA GLN A 90 -13.59 17.71 7.65
C GLN A 90 -12.15 18.16 7.43
N LEU A 91 -11.61 17.81 6.27
CA LEU A 91 -10.34 18.34 5.80
C LEU A 91 -10.61 19.35 4.69
N SER A 92 -9.99 20.50 4.76
CA SER A 92 -10.01 21.48 3.69
C SER A 92 -8.60 21.76 3.19
N VAL A 93 -8.42 21.70 1.88
CA VAL A 93 -7.20 22.19 1.21
C VAL A 93 -7.59 23.42 0.41
N ASP A 94 -7.09 24.57 0.85
CA ASP A 94 -7.56 25.89 0.42
C ASP A 94 -9.08 26.01 0.53
N ALA A 95 -9.80 26.19 -0.59
CA ALA A 95 -11.25 26.32 -0.62
C ALA A 95 -11.99 24.98 -0.81
N LYS A 96 -11.27 23.88 -1.07
CA LYS A 96 -11.88 22.58 -1.34
C LYS A 96 -11.98 21.77 -0.06
N THR A 97 -13.15 21.19 0.17
CA THR A 97 -13.49 20.50 1.41
C THR A 97 -13.82 19.04 1.18
N TYR A 98 -13.34 18.20 2.08
CA TYR A 98 -13.40 16.74 2.01
C TYR A 98 -13.99 16.21 3.33
N PRO A 99 -15.19 15.63 3.32
CA PRO A 99 -15.69 14.89 4.47
C PRO A 99 -14.87 13.61 4.65
N ILE A 100 -14.54 13.28 5.90
CA ILE A 100 -13.69 12.14 6.23
C ILE A 100 -14.08 11.57 7.58
N LEU A 101 -13.91 10.26 7.76
CA LEU A 101 -14.03 9.61 9.07
C LEU A 101 -12.65 9.54 9.70
N ALA A 102 -12.49 10.16 10.85
CA ALA A 102 -11.25 10.14 11.61
C ALA A 102 -11.30 9.04 12.67
N GLU A 103 -10.22 8.27 12.78
CA GLU A 103 -10.04 7.31 13.85
C GLU A 103 -9.31 7.99 15.02
N GLN A 104 -9.92 7.94 16.20
CA GLN A 104 -9.41 8.66 17.35
C GLN A 104 -8.82 7.69 18.39
N GLN A 105 -7.52 7.86 18.64
CA GLN A 105 -6.78 7.19 19.70
C GLN A 105 -6.46 8.17 20.84
N ALA A 106 -5.92 7.67 21.96
CA ALA A 106 -5.71 8.45 23.18
C ALA A 106 -4.90 9.75 23.01
N ARG A 107 -4.00 9.82 22.01
CA ARG A 107 -3.14 10.99 21.73
C ARG A 107 -2.93 11.30 20.24
N THR A 108 -3.63 10.56 19.38
CA THR A 108 -3.44 10.65 17.94
C THR A 108 -4.79 10.54 17.26
N ILE A 109 -5.01 11.37 16.25
CA ILE A 109 -6.15 11.29 15.36
C ILE A 109 -5.63 10.93 13.98
N THR A 110 -6.12 9.84 13.42
CA THR A 110 -5.70 9.35 12.11
C THR A 110 -6.81 9.59 11.11
N LEU A 111 -6.49 10.28 10.01
CA LEU A 111 -7.41 10.56 8.92
C LEU A 111 -6.91 9.88 7.64
N PRO A 112 -7.64 8.90 7.08
CA PRO A 112 -7.25 8.21 5.84
C PRO A 112 -7.41 9.13 4.62
N LEU A 113 -6.33 9.39 3.88
CA LEU A 113 -6.37 10.33 2.75
C LEU A 113 -6.56 9.59 1.42
N SER A 114 -7.55 10.02 0.64
CA SER A 114 -7.68 9.60 -0.75
C SER A 114 -6.57 10.20 -1.62
N ARG A 115 -6.33 9.59 -2.78
CA ARG A 115 -5.38 10.12 -3.79
C ARG A 115 -5.68 11.57 -4.14
N GLU A 116 -6.96 11.92 -4.27
CA GLU A 116 -7.39 13.28 -4.60
C GLU A 116 -6.96 14.29 -3.53
N ILE A 117 -7.06 13.94 -2.24
CA ILE A 117 -6.60 14.81 -1.16
C ILE A 117 -5.08 14.93 -1.19
N VAL A 118 -4.35 13.83 -1.41
CA VAL A 118 -2.88 13.85 -1.51
C VAL A 118 -2.41 14.75 -2.66
N GLU A 119 -3.06 14.69 -3.83
CA GLU A 119 -2.75 15.58 -4.95
C GLU A 119 -3.08 17.05 -4.61
N ALA A 120 -4.19 17.30 -3.92
CA ALA A 120 -4.50 18.64 -3.43
C ALA A 120 -3.42 19.15 -2.46
N LEU A 121 -2.90 18.32 -1.56
CA LEU A 121 -1.82 18.68 -0.64
C LEU A 121 -0.53 19.08 -1.38
N LYS A 122 -0.22 18.48 -2.53
CA LYS A 122 0.95 18.83 -3.37
C LYS A 122 0.79 20.15 -4.12
N GLY A 123 -0.45 20.61 -4.33
CA GLY A 123 -0.77 21.82 -5.09
C GLY A 123 -1.22 23.01 -4.26
N GLY A 124 -1.75 22.76 -3.06
CA GLY A 124 -2.42 23.76 -2.25
C GLY A 124 -1.48 24.65 -1.43
N SER A 125 -2.06 25.66 -0.79
CA SER A 125 -1.33 26.60 0.06
C SER A 125 -1.55 26.34 1.56
N ARG A 126 -2.73 25.86 1.92
CA ARG A 126 -3.14 25.66 3.31
C ARG A 126 -3.99 24.41 3.46
N LEU A 127 -3.68 23.61 4.47
CA LEU A 127 -4.52 22.52 4.97
C LEU A 127 -5.19 22.98 6.27
N THR A 128 -6.49 22.77 6.39
CA THR A 128 -7.25 22.93 7.62
C THR A 128 -7.89 21.60 7.97
N ALA A 129 -7.78 21.19 9.23
CA ALA A 129 -8.47 20.03 9.78
C ALA A 129 -9.46 20.51 10.82
N ASP A 130 -10.72 20.11 10.68
CA ASP A 130 -11.80 20.34 11.62
C ASP A 130 -12.38 18.99 12.05
N LEU A 131 -12.31 18.71 13.36
CA LEU A 131 -12.70 17.43 13.93
C LEU A 131 -14.02 17.64 14.68
N GLY A 132 -15.11 17.20 14.06
CA GLY A 132 -16.47 17.44 14.53
C GLY A 132 -16.76 16.73 15.86
N SER A 133 -16.74 17.51 16.93
CA SER A 133 -17.34 17.22 18.23
C SER A 133 -17.65 18.53 18.94
N ASP A 134 -18.45 18.52 20.01
CA ASP A 134 -18.98 19.70 20.73
C ASP A 134 -17.92 20.77 21.08
N ASP A 135 -16.65 20.37 21.19
CA ASP A 135 -15.49 21.26 21.15
C ASP A 135 -14.80 21.15 19.78
N THR A 136 -15.02 22.13 18.91
CA THR A 136 -14.39 22.22 17.58
C THR A 136 -12.87 22.20 17.71
N VAL A 137 -12.26 21.05 17.39
CA VAL A 137 -10.80 20.94 17.31
C VAL A 137 -10.38 21.25 15.89
N THR A 138 -9.98 22.50 15.69
CA THR A 138 -9.47 22.99 14.42
C THR A 138 -7.95 23.12 14.45
N ALA A 139 -7.28 22.87 13.33
CA ALA A 139 -5.88 23.25 13.14
C ALA A 139 -5.62 23.60 11.68
N ALA A 140 -4.73 24.57 11.45
CA ALA A 140 -4.29 24.95 10.11
C ALA A 140 -2.78 24.76 9.94
N PHE A 141 -2.40 24.14 8.82
CA PHE A 141 -1.02 23.86 8.46
C PHE A 141 -0.68 24.54 7.12
N PRO A 142 0.42 25.31 7.04
CA PRO A 142 0.92 25.75 5.76
C PRO A 142 1.40 24.54 4.93
N LEU A 143 1.16 24.57 3.62
CA LEU A 143 1.59 23.53 2.68
C LEU A 143 2.90 23.88 1.95
N ARG A 144 3.65 24.87 2.46
CA ARG A 144 4.95 25.23 1.89
C ARG A 144 5.89 24.02 1.93
N GLY A 145 6.36 23.62 0.74
CA GLY A 145 7.27 22.49 0.57
C GLY A 145 6.62 21.11 0.60
N SER A 146 5.29 21.01 0.77
CA SER A 146 4.57 19.73 0.85
C SER A 146 4.83 18.85 -0.36
N ARG A 147 4.76 19.40 -1.59
CA ARG A 147 5.01 18.66 -2.83
C ARG A 147 6.34 17.91 -2.82
N LYS A 148 7.43 18.65 -2.57
CA LYS A 148 8.79 18.11 -2.58
C LYS A 148 8.92 16.96 -1.58
N VAL A 149 8.38 17.13 -0.38
CA VAL A 149 8.47 16.11 0.67
C VAL A 149 7.57 14.91 0.37
N ILE A 150 6.33 15.12 -0.09
CA ILE A 150 5.42 14.04 -0.48
C ILE A 150 6.03 13.21 -1.61
N GLU A 151 6.59 13.86 -2.63
CA GLU A 151 7.28 13.19 -3.75
C GLU A 151 8.55 12.46 -3.30
N ALA A 152 9.27 12.97 -2.30
CA ALA A 152 10.45 12.31 -1.73
C ALA A 152 10.10 11.06 -0.90
N VAL A 153 9.02 11.11 -0.12
CA VAL A 153 8.62 9.99 0.76
C VAL A 153 7.72 8.96 0.07
N ALA A 154 7.01 9.32 -1.01
CA ALA A 154 6.12 8.40 -1.72
C ALA A 154 6.81 7.10 -2.20
N PRO A 155 8.04 7.11 -2.76
CA PRO A 155 8.74 5.89 -3.16
C PRO A 155 9.13 4.99 -2.00
N LEU A 156 9.16 5.51 -0.76
CA LEU A 156 9.48 4.76 0.45
C LEU A 156 8.25 4.04 1.02
N CYS A 157 7.07 4.26 0.43
CA CYS A 157 5.84 3.68 0.95
C CYS A 157 5.85 2.18 0.77
N SER A 158 5.62 1.45 1.87
CA SER A 158 5.54 -0.01 1.79
C SER A 158 4.40 -0.43 0.87
N GLN A 159 4.58 -1.57 0.20
CA GLN A 159 3.51 -2.20 -0.57
C GLN A 159 2.42 -2.72 0.37
N VAL A 160 1.20 -2.90 -0.15
CA VAL A 160 0.15 -3.61 0.58
C VAL A 160 0.68 -4.98 1.01
N ASP A 161 0.53 -5.32 2.29
CA ASP A 161 0.97 -6.61 2.78
C ASP A 161 0.04 -7.72 2.27
N MET A 162 0.51 -8.42 1.24
CA MET A 162 -0.17 -9.56 0.65
C MET A 162 0.43 -10.89 1.11
N SER A 163 1.28 -10.90 2.14
CA SER A 163 2.02 -12.10 2.59
C SER A 163 1.13 -13.23 3.11
N ALA A 164 -0.10 -12.92 3.52
CA ALA A 164 -1.10 -13.90 3.91
C ALA A 164 -1.70 -14.67 2.71
N TYR A 165 -1.51 -14.18 1.48
CA TYR A 165 -2.10 -14.75 0.27
C TYR A 165 -1.05 -15.34 -0.66
N ALA A 166 -1.41 -16.43 -1.34
CA ALA A 166 -0.54 -17.03 -2.35
C ALA A 166 -0.79 -16.38 -3.72
N LYS A 167 0.23 -15.72 -4.28
CA LYS A 167 0.14 -15.10 -5.60
C LYS A 167 0.00 -16.16 -6.70
N ILE A 168 -0.89 -15.88 -7.65
CA ILE A 168 -1.05 -16.70 -8.86
C ILE A 168 -0.15 -16.11 -9.95
N GLU A 169 0.94 -16.82 -10.27
CA GLU A 169 1.88 -16.41 -11.30
C GLU A 169 1.42 -16.89 -12.68
N LEU A 170 1.16 -15.96 -13.59
CA LEU A 170 0.74 -16.24 -14.95
C LEU A 170 1.93 -16.17 -15.90
N SER A 171 2.04 -17.12 -16.83
CA SER A 171 3.13 -17.15 -17.82
C SER A 171 2.63 -17.40 -19.24
N GLU A 172 3.22 -16.70 -20.21
CA GLU A 172 2.99 -16.92 -21.65
C GLU A 172 3.54 -18.26 -22.15
N THR A 173 4.39 -18.92 -21.36
CA THR A 173 5.01 -20.20 -21.71
C THR A 173 4.49 -21.37 -20.86
N ASP A 174 3.47 -21.15 -20.03
CA ASP A 174 2.87 -22.21 -19.22
C ASP A 174 2.15 -23.23 -20.12
N ALA A 175 2.15 -24.51 -19.73
CA ALA A 175 1.44 -25.56 -20.46
C ALA A 175 -0.07 -25.33 -20.52
N ALA A 176 -0.63 -24.55 -19.58
CA ALA A 176 -2.03 -24.16 -19.55
C ALA A 176 -2.43 -23.19 -20.66
N VAL A 177 -1.48 -22.53 -21.34
CA VAL A 177 -1.77 -21.49 -22.36
C VAL A 177 -2.61 -22.03 -23.51
N GLU A 178 -2.36 -23.24 -23.99
CA GLU A 178 -3.16 -23.81 -25.08
C GLU A 178 -4.59 -24.12 -24.65
N THR A 179 -4.79 -24.57 -23.41
CA THR A 179 -6.13 -24.74 -22.84
C THR A 179 -6.82 -23.38 -22.70
N ALA A 180 -6.12 -22.37 -22.20
CA ALA A 180 -6.64 -21.01 -22.06
C ALA A 180 -7.07 -20.41 -23.42
N ARG A 181 -6.25 -20.59 -24.46
CA ARG A 181 -6.57 -20.13 -25.82
C ARG A 181 -7.84 -20.76 -26.38
N SER A 182 -8.05 -22.05 -26.12
CA SER A 182 -9.28 -22.75 -26.51
C SER A 182 -10.50 -22.24 -25.75
N LEU A 183 -10.36 -21.99 -24.43
CA LEU A 183 -11.46 -21.47 -23.61
C LEU A 183 -11.82 -20.02 -23.96
N LEU A 184 -10.84 -19.23 -24.43
CA LEU A 184 -10.97 -17.82 -24.79
C LEU A 184 -11.11 -17.61 -26.30
N GLU A 185 -11.44 -18.63 -27.09
CA GLU A 185 -11.45 -18.52 -28.56
C GLU A 185 -12.39 -17.41 -29.05
N GLU A 186 -13.60 -17.33 -28.47
CA GLU A 186 -14.57 -16.29 -28.80
C GLU A 186 -14.04 -14.89 -28.46
N GLU A 187 -13.50 -14.71 -27.25
CA GLU A 187 -12.96 -13.44 -26.78
C GLU A 187 -11.73 -12.99 -27.60
N ILE A 188 -10.85 -13.93 -27.98
CA ILE A 188 -9.74 -13.66 -28.91
C ILE A 188 -10.27 -13.21 -30.28
N GLY A 189 -11.37 -13.81 -30.74
CA GLY A 189 -12.06 -13.41 -31.96
C GLY A 189 -12.56 -11.97 -31.90
N LEU A 190 -13.27 -11.62 -30.82
CA LEU A 190 -13.77 -10.27 -30.57
C LEU A 190 -12.64 -9.24 -30.47
N PHE A 191 -11.58 -9.57 -29.73
CA PHE A 191 -10.39 -8.71 -29.62
C PHE A 191 -9.75 -8.43 -30.98
N ARG A 192 -9.55 -9.47 -31.81
CA ARG A 192 -8.96 -9.33 -33.15
C ARG A 192 -9.83 -8.49 -34.07
N ALA A 193 -11.15 -8.70 -34.04
CA ALA A 193 -12.10 -7.93 -34.82
C ALA A 193 -12.06 -6.44 -34.43
N ALA A 194 -11.92 -6.14 -33.14
CA ALA A 194 -11.93 -4.78 -32.62
C ALA A 194 -10.58 -4.06 -32.77
N THR A 195 -9.45 -4.77 -32.67
CA THR A 195 -8.12 -4.15 -32.56
C THR A 195 -7.18 -4.41 -33.74
N THR A 196 -7.51 -5.37 -34.62
CA THR A 196 -6.63 -5.93 -35.67
C THR A 196 -5.33 -6.57 -35.17
N ALA A 197 -5.10 -6.60 -33.86
CA ALA A 197 -3.91 -7.15 -33.23
C ALA A 197 -4.15 -8.59 -32.76
N THR A 198 -3.05 -9.32 -32.56
CA THR A 198 -3.09 -10.62 -31.86
C THR A 198 -2.84 -10.39 -30.38
N PRO A 199 -3.72 -10.88 -29.48
CA PRO A 199 -3.53 -10.69 -28.07
C PRO A 199 -2.42 -11.61 -27.53
N LYS A 200 -1.76 -11.15 -26.48
CA LYS A 200 -0.86 -11.98 -25.67
C LYS A 200 -1.69 -12.73 -24.64
N VAL A 201 -1.46 -14.04 -24.52
CA VAL A 201 -2.13 -14.89 -23.55
C VAL A 201 -1.09 -15.44 -22.59
N ALA A 202 -1.29 -15.21 -21.30
CA ALA A 202 -0.53 -15.86 -20.23
C ALA A 202 -1.49 -16.64 -19.35
N ALA A 203 -1.10 -17.82 -18.88
CA ALA A 203 -1.98 -18.67 -18.09
C ALA A 203 -1.22 -19.41 -17.00
N THR A 204 -1.98 -19.96 -16.06
CA THR A 204 -1.50 -20.99 -15.13
C THR A 204 -2.67 -21.89 -14.74
N ARG A 205 -2.35 -23.11 -14.32
CA ARG A 205 -3.32 -24.08 -13.84
C ARG A 205 -2.98 -24.50 -12.41
N LEU A 206 -3.99 -24.53 -11.56
CA LEU A 206 -3.88 -24.93 -10.16
C LEU A 206 -4.70 -26.20 -9.92
N ASP A 207 -4.04 -27.24 -9.41
CA ASP A 207 -4.70 -28.43 -8.88
C ASP A 207 -5.22 -28.12 -7.47
N ARG A 208 -6.51 -28.38 -7.22
CA ARG A 208 -7.17 -28.18 -5.92
C ARG A 208 -7.50 -29.50 -5.22
N GLY A 209 -7.05 -30.63 -5.76
CA GLY A 209 -7.34 -31.96 -5.26
C GLY A 209 -8.80 -32.36 -5.48
N ALA A 210 -9.11 -33.62 -5.17
CA ALA A 210 -10.46 -34.18 -5.34
C ALA A 210 -11.06 -33.98 -6.77
N GLY A 211 -10.19 -33.94 -7.78
CA GLY A 211 -10.56 -33.71 -9.17
C GLY A 211 -10.97 -32.26 -9.49
N LYS A 212 -10.72 -31.30 -8.61
CA LYS A 212 -11.01 -29.88 -8.85
C LYS A 212 -9.77 -29.20 -9.42
N GLU A 213 -9.96 -28.46 -10.50
CA GLU A 213 -8.90 -27.68 -11.13
C GLU A 213 -9.38 -26.26 -11.38
N MET A 214 -8.44 -25.33 -11.28
CA MET A 214 -8.62 -23.94 -11.67
C MET A 214 -7.63 -23.60 -12.77
N LEU A 215 -8.05 -22.76 -13.72
CA LEU A 215 -7.17 -22.18 -14.72
C LEU A 215 -7.40 -20.69 -14.71
N PHE A 216 -6.33 -19.92 -14.56
CA PHE A 216 -6.36 -18.47 -14.69
C PHE A 216 -5.62 -18.08 -15.96
N ALA A 217 -6.15 -17.11 -16.69
CA ALA A 217 -5.57 -16.62 -17.91
C ALA A 217 -5.75 -15.11 -18.04
N THR A 218 -4.72 -14.43 -18.54
CA THR A 218 -4.85 -13.06 -19.03
C THR A 218 -4.85 -13.03 -20.54
N LEU A 219 -5.56 -12.05 -21.07
CA LEU A 219 -5.53 -11.70 -22.47
C LEU A 219 -5.22 -10.20 -22.57
N CYS A 220 -4.03 -9.88 -23.07
CA CYS A 220 -3.47 -8.53 -23.06
C CYS A 220 -3.22 -8.02 -24.48
N GLY A 221 -3.34 -6.71 -24.68
CA GLY A 221 -2.89 -6.08 -25.92
C GLY A 221 -3.53 -4.75 -26.27
N SER A 222 -4.52 -4.27 -25.52
CA SER A 222 -5.17 -2.99 -25.81
C SER A 222 -5.81 -2.37 -24.58
N ALA A 223 -5.31 -1.19 -24.18
CA ALA A 223 -5.90 -0.38 -23.12
C ALA A 223 -7.24 0.26 -23.51
N TRP A 224 -7.53 0.36 -24.81
CA TRP A 224 -8.84 0.78 -25.27
C TRP A 224 -9.88 -0.34 -25.12
N TYR A 225 -9.49 -1.59 -25.39
CA TYR A 225 -10.42 -2.73 -25.36
C TYR A 225 -10.67 -3.22 -23.93
N TYR A 226 -9.60 -3.41 -23.14
CA TYR A 226 -9.68 -3.94 -21.77
C TYR A 226 -9.57 -2.88 -20.67
N GLY A 227 -9.70 -1.60 -21.01
CA GLY A 227 -9.57 -0.52 -20.04
C GLY A 227 -8.14 -0.28 -19.57
N ARG A 228 -8.00 0.32 -18.39
CA ARG A 228 -6.77 0.99 -17.93
C ARG A 228 -5.54 0.08 -17.86
N THR A 229 -5.74 -1.21 -17.58
CA THR A 229 -4.66 -2.22 -17.52
C THR A 229 -4.25 -2.76 -18.90
N GLY A 230 -5.11 -2.63 -19.91
CA GLY A 230 -4.93 -3.19 -21.24
C GLY A 230 -4.94 -4.72 -21.32
N CYS A 231 -5.45 -5.37 -20.27
CA CYS A 231 -5.58 -6.81 -20.13
C CYS A 231 -6.92 -7.18 -19.51
N GLY A 232 -7.53 -8.26 -19.97
CA GLY A 232 -8.56 -8.98 -19.20
C GLY A 232 -7.92 -10.10 -18.36
N LEU A 233 -8.56 -10.44 -17.24
CA LEU A 233 -8.21 -11.59 -16.39
C LEU A 233 -9.43 -12.50 -16.23
N PHE A 234 -9.27 -13.77 -16.61
CA PHE A 234 -10.30 -14.78 -16.65
C PHE A 234 -9.92 -15.94 -15.73
N GLY A 235 -10.90 -16.50 -15.03
CA GLY A 235 -10.75 -17.68 -14.19
C GLY A 235 -11.78 -18.73 -14.54
N PHE A 236 -11.30 -19.94 -14.81
CA PHE A 236 -12.08 -21.10 -15.17
C PHE A 236 -11.94 -22.16 -14.09
N VAL A 237 -13.01 -22.92 -13.87
CA VAL A 237 -12.99 -24.06 -12.97
C VAL A 237 -13.46 -25.33 -13.69
N ARG A 238 -12.98 -26.47 -13.21
CA ARG A 238 -13.42 -27.79 -13.64
C ARG A 238 -13.52 -28.73 -12.44
N THR A 239 -14.55 -29.58 -12.45
CA THR A 239 -14.70 -30.68 -11.49
C THR A 239 -14.71 -32.02 -12.22
N GLY A 240 -13.79 -32.90 -11.84
CA GLY A 240 -13.56 -34.20 -12.45
C GLY A 240 -12.74 -34.11 -13.76
N PRO A 241 -12.04 -35.20 -14.13
CA PRO A 241 -11.17 -35.22 -15.31
C PRO A 241 -11.92 -35.09 -16.64
N VAL A 242 -13.20 -35.45 -16.64
CA VAL A 242 -14.12 -35.37 -17.80
C VAL A 242 -15.08 -34.18 -17.71
N GLY A 243 -15.01 -33.38 -16.63
CA GLY A 243 -15.85 -32.21 -16.46
C GLY A 243 -15.52 -31.13 -17.50
N GLY A 244 -16.53 -30.41 -17.97
CA GLY A 244 -16.30 -29.22 -18.77
C GLY A 244 -15.65 -28.11 -17.95
N TRP A 245 -14.75 -27.36 -18.59
CA TRP A 245 -14.32 -26.07 -18.06
C TRP A 245 -15.47 -25.08 -18.14
N ARG A 246 -15.59 -24.22 -17.13
CA ARG A 246 -16.55 -23.13 -17.12
C ARG A 246 -15.92 -21.88 -16.54
N GLU A 247 -16.23 -20.74 -17.13
CA GLU A 247 -15.84 -19.45 -16.56
C GLU A 247 -16.52 -19.27 -15.20
N ALA A 248 -15.76 -18.80 -14.23
CA ALA A 248 -16.23 -18.54 -12.88
C ALA A 248 -15.70 -17.22 -12.31
N TYR A 249 -14.85 -16.52 -13.06
CA TYR A 249 -14.25 -15.26 -12.67
C TYR A 249 -13.86 -14.47 -13.92
N ASN A 250 -14.14 -13.16 -13.92
CA ASN A 250 -13.77 -12.26 -15.00
C ASN A 250 -13.61 -10.83 -14.44
N SER A 251 -12.47 -10.20 -14.73
CA SER A 251 -12.16 -8.84 -14.29
C SER A 251 -11.16 -8.17 -15.22
N GLU A 252 -10.86 -6.89 -14.96
CA GLU A 252 -9.73 -6.20 -15.56
C GLU A 252 -8.39 -6.83 -15.13
N GLY A 253 -7.28 -6.57 -15.81
CA GLY A 253 -5.97 -7.20 -15.62
C GLY A 253 -5.25 -6.86 -14.31
N LEU A 254 -5.81 -7.34 -13.20
CA LEU A 254 -5.37 -7.20 -11.82
C LEU A 254 -4.37 -8.29 -11.44
N ALA A 255 -3.57 -8.05 -10.40
CA ALA A 255 -2.82 -9.14 -9.75
C ALA A 255 -3.81 -10.00 -8.96
N ILE A 256 -3.70 -11.32 -9.06
CA ILE A 256 -4.60 -12.27 -8.42
C ILE A 256 -3.85 -13.20 -7.46
N TYR A 257 -4.50 -13.46 -6.34
CA TYR A 257 -4.01 -14.25 -5.23
C TYR A 257 -5.10 -15.22 -4.78
N THR A 258 -4.71 -16.35 -4.21
CA THR A 258 -5.61 -17.24 -3.46
C THR A 258 -5.41 -17.05 -1.97
N ASP A 259 -6.51 -16.95 -1.24
CA ASP A 259 -6.53 -17.19 0.20
C ASP A 259 -6.83 -18.68 0.43
N ALA A 260 -5.82 -19.44 0.84
CA ALA A 260 -5.97 -20.87 1.11
C ALA A 260 -6.56 -21.16 2.50
N SER A 261 -6.56 -20.16 3.40
CA SER A 261 -7.12 -20.31 4.75
C SER A 261 -8.65 -20.35 4.74
N THR A 262 -9.26 -19.79 3.69
CA THR A 262 -10.69 -19.76 3.48
C THR A 262 -11.07 -20.56 2.23
N SER A 263 -12.06 -21.45 2.36
CA SER A 263 -12.56 -22.21 1.23
C SER A 263 -14.04 -22.54 1.37
N ASN A 264 -14.79 -22.38 0.29
CA ASN A 264 -16.17 -22.83 0.20
C ASN A 264 -16.29 -23.91 -0.87
N GLY A 265 -16.76 -25.10 -0.48
CA GLY A 265 -16.89 -26.24 -1.39
C GLY A 265 -15.56 -26.72 -1.99
N GLY A 266 -14.41 -26.45 -1.35
CA GLY A 266 -13.06 -26.78 -1.83
C GLY A 266 -12.46 -25.77 -2.82
N TRP A 267 -13.16 -24.67 -3.10
CA TRP A 267 -12.63 -23.53 -3.87
C TRP A 267 -12.10 -22.48 -2.90
N PRO A 268 -10.84 -22.01 -3.05
CA PRO A 268 -10.28 -20.97 -2.17
C PRO A 268 -10.96 -19.64 -2.43
N ASN A 269 -10.97 -18.72 -1.47
CA ASN A 269 -11.31 -17.33 -1.81
C ASN A 269 -10.20 -16.72 -2.69
N LEU A 270 -10.58 -15.74 -3.51
CA LEU A 270 -9.62 -14.99 -4.32
C LEU A 270 -9.47 -13.58 -3.75
N VAL A 271 -8.27 -13.05 -3.90
CA VAL A 271 -7.99 -11.65 -3.61
C VAL A 271 -7.34 -11.05 -4.84
N THR A 272 -7.82 -9.88 -5.26
CA THR A 272 -7.22 -9.15 -6.36
C THR A 272 -6.76 -7.78 -5.93
N LEU A 273 -5.62 -7.37 -6.47
CA LEU A 273 -5.03 -6.06 -6.22
C LEU A 273 -4.82 -5.36 -7.56
N ASP A 274 -5.45 -4.19 -7.73
CA ASP A 274 -5.18 -3.33 -8.86
C ASP A 274 -3.75 -2.76 -8.75
N ARG A 275 -3.11 -2.54 -9.89
CA ARG A 275 -1.87 -1.78 -9.95
C ARG A 275 -2.09 -0.29 -9.66
N PHE A 276 -3.34 0.18 -9.76
CA PHE A 276 -3.72 1.57 -9.60
C PHE A 276 -4.63 1.84 -8.39
N ASP A 277 -5.28 0.80 -7.86
CA ASP A 277 -6.08 0.84 -6.65
C ASP A 277 -5.47 -0.09 -5.61
N LEU A 278 -5.43 0.40 -4.38
CA LEU A 278 -4.59 -0.13 -3.30
C LEU A 278 -5.42 -0.87 -2.25
N GLU A 279 -6.73 -0.96 -2.47
CA GLU A 279 -7.63 -1.79 -1.69
C GLU A 279 -7.75 -3.16 -2.36
N PRO A 280 -7.28 -4.24 -1.68
CA PRO A 280 -7.53 -5.58 -2.17
C PRO A 280 -9.03 -5.85 -2.24
N MET A 281 -9.50 -6.32 -3.40
CA MET A 281 -10.86 -6.79 -3.56
C MET A 281 -10.92 -8.28 -3.25
N HIS A 282 -11.82 -8.65 -2.34
CA HIS A 282 -12.02 -10.02 -1.91
C HIS A 282 -13.16 -10.65 -2.68
N TRP A 283 -12.99 -11.91 -3.06
CA TRP A 283 -13.98 -12.66 -3.83
C TRP A 283 -14.24 -14.00 -3.16
N SER A 284 -15.51 -14.34 -3.01
CA SER A 284 -15.92 -15.61 -2.43
C SER A 284 -16.68 -16.47 -3.42
N TRP A 285 -16.48 -17.77 -3.30
CA TRP A 285 -17.22 -18.76 -4.08
C TRP A 285 -18.66 -18.88 -3.58
N ASN A 286 -19.65 -18.63 -4.43
CA ASN A 286 -21.07 -18.70 -4.07
C ASN A 286 -21.74 -20.06 -4.41
N GLY A 287 -20.97 -21.04 -4.91
CA GLY A 287 -21.49 -22.31 -5.42
C GLY A 287 -21.37 -22.43 -6.94
N GLU A 288 -21.45 -21.29 -7.63
CA GLU A 288 -21.39 -21.20 -9.09
C GLU A 288 -20.20 -20.37 -9.55
N ARG A 289 -19.98 -19.17 -9.03
CA ARG A 289 -18.90 -18.27 -9.48
C ARG A 289 -18.29 -17.50 -8.30
N TYR A 290 -17.23 -16.76 -8.59
CA TYR A 290 -16.65 -15.81 -7.65
C TYR A 290 -17.42 -14.49 -7.72
N GLU A 291 -17.83 -14.00 -6.55
CA GLU A 291 -18.48 -12.70 -6.40
C GLU A 291 -17.74 -11.83 -5.38
N PRO A 292 -17.69 -10.50 -5.59
CA PRO A 292 -17.07 -9.59 -4.64
C PRO A 292 -17.71 -9.69 -3.25
N ARG A 293 -16.90 -9.76 -2.21
CA ARG A 293 -17.32 -9.54 -0.82
C ARG A 293 -17.23 -8.06 -0.50
N ASP A 294 -18.26 -7.53 0.16
CA ASP A 294 -18.24 -6.17 0.69
C ASP A 294 -17.10 -6.04 1.72
N PRO A 295 -16.22 -5.02 1.60
CA PRO A 295 -15.15 -4.76 2.58
C PRO A 295 -15.65 -4.67 4.03
N LEU A 296 -16.90 -4.23 4.25
CA LEU A 296 -17.50 -4.12 5.57
C LEU A 296 -17.78 -5.48 6.24
N ILE A 297 -17.87 -6.57 5.47
CA ILE A 297 -18.10 -7.93 5.97
C ILE A 297 -16.76 -8.68 6.13
N ALA A 298 -15.72 -8.31 5.38
CA ALA A 298 -14.41 -8.97 5.43
C ALA A 298 -13.63 -8.69 6.73
N ALA A 299 -13.89 -7.56 7.41
CA ALA A 299 -13.25 -7.22 8.69
C ALA A 299 -13.72 -8.09 9.88
N ASP A 300 -14.93 -8.65 9.81
CA ASP A 300 -15.49 -9.50 10.87
C ASP A 300 -15.00 -10.97 10.81
N GLU A 301 -14.30 -11.35 9.74
CA GLU A 301 -13.70 -12.69 9.57
C GLU A 301 -12.16 -12.68 9.66
N ASP A 302 -11.54 -11.73 10.39
CA ASP A 302 -10.12 -11.85 10.75
C ASP A 302 -9.94 -13.05 11.70
N PRO A 303 -9.18 -14.10 11.33
CA PRO A 303 -8.96 -15.28 12.19
C PRO A 303 -8.20 -14.96 13.50
N ARG A 304 -7.81 -13.70 13.73
CA ARG A 304 -7.13 -13.25 14.96
C ARG A 304 -8.05 -12.92 16.14
N THR A 305 -9.37 -12.94 16.00
CA THR A 305 -10.31 -12.72 17.12
C THR A 305 -10.92 -14.01 17.70
N GLY A 306 -10.48 -15.18 17.22
CA GLY A 306 -10.93 -16.48 17.72
C GLY A 306 -10.28 -16.90 19.05
N THR A 307 -10.57 -16.21 20.16
CA THR A 307 -10.68 -16.87 21.48
C THR A 307 -11.33 -15.92 22.46
N ILE A 308 -12.61 -16.15 22.80
CA ILE A 308 -13.03 -16.40 24.19
C ILE A 308 -14.24 -17.35 24.15
N THR A 309 -14.07 -18.52 24.74
CA THR A 309 -15.12 -19.41 25.27
C THR A 309 -14.55 -19.86 26.63
N PRO A 310 -15.34 -20.04 27.70
CA PRO A 310 -16.77 -20.38 27.74
C PRO A 310 -17.73 -19.25 28.09
#